data_AF-A0A1V9X035-F1
#
_entry.id   AF-A0A1V9X035-F1
#
_cell.length_a   1.000
_cell.length_b   1.000
_cell.length_c   1.000
_cell.angle_alpha   90.00
_cell.angle_beta   90.00
_cell.angle_gamma   90.00
#
_symmetry.space_group_name_H-M   'P 1'
#
loop_
_entity.id
_entity.type
_entity.pdbx_description
1 polymer ?
#
loop_
_entity_poly.entity_id
_entity_poly.type
_entity_poly.pdbx_seq_one_letter_code
_entity_poly.pdbx_strand_id
1 'polypeptide(L)'
;MYYTRNDIFTGIATAYKVLAELNVPQSNYRIIDGNRLSHFDTLWGWDARCWIYNHLLARLETLELQRADKALRYYRSRTVPQFQKGLEFEDGCIGLGLLDA
;
A
#
# COMPACT_ATOMS: atom_id res chain seq x y z
N MET A 1 -1.75 -4.35 7.18
CA MET A 1 -3.06 -4.91 6.77
C MET A 1 -3.89 -3.79 6.18
N TYR A 2 -4.65 -4.06 5.13
CA TYR A 2 -5.45 -3.06 4.43
C TYR A 2 -6.90 -3.50 4.43
N TYR A 3 -7.79 -2.59 4.79
CA TYR A 3 -9.23 -2.80 4.72
C TYR A 3 -9.86 -1.61 4.02
N THR A 4 -10.90 -1.82 3.23
CA THR A 4 -11.68 -0.74 2.64
C THR A 4 -12.92 -0.44 3.49
N ARG A 5 -13.26 0.85 3.64
CA ARG A 5 -14.40 1.28 4.47
C ARG A 5 -15.73 0.76 3.93
N ASN A 6 -15.85 0.64 2.60
CA ASN A 6 -17.07 0.20 1.92
C ASN A 6 -17.03 -1.28 1.53
N ASP A 7 -16.17 -2.09 2.18
CA ASP A 7 -16.19 -3.55 2.04
C ASP A 7 -17.49 -4.12 2.62
N ILE A 8 -18.36 -4.63 1.75
CA ILE A 8 -19.63 -5.25 2.15
C ILE A 8 -19.50 -6.68 2.68
N PHE A 9 -18.38 -7.36 2.40
CA PHE A 9 -18.14 -8.74 2.83
C PHE A 9 -17.52 -8.78 4.22
N THR A 10 -16.45 -8.02 4.44
CA THR A 10 -15.79 -7.98 5.75
C THR A 10 -16.52 -6.99 6.66
N GLY A 11 -16.90 -5.82 6.16
CA GLY A 11 -17.45 -4.73 6.96
C GLY A 11 -16.42 -4.10 7.89
N ILE A 12 -16.50 -2.78 8.08
CA ILE A 12 -15.53 -2.04 8.89
C ILE A 12 -15.50 -2.46 10.38
N ALA A 13 -16.66 -2.84 10.94
CA ALA A 13 -16.76 -3.28 12.32
C ALA A 13 -16.01 -4.60 12.56
N THR A 14 -16.10 -5.55 11.62
CA THR A 14 -15.36 -6.81 11.67
C THR A 14 -13.86 -6.57 11.51
N ALA A 15 -13.48 -5.68 10.59
CA ALA A 15 -12.07 -5.30 10.41
C ALA A 15 -11.46 -4.79 11.71
N TYR A 16 -12.14 -3.89 12.43
CA TYR A 16 -11.66 -3.41 13.73
C TYR A 16 -11.59 -4.51 14.80
N LYS A 17 -12.56 -5.44 14.83
CA LYS A 17 -12.50 -6.59 15.74
C LYS A 17 -11.28 -7.47 15.48
N VAL A 18 -11.00 -7.80 14.22
CA VAL A 18 -9.82 -8.59 13.83
C VAL A 18 -8.53 -7.87 14.21
N LEU A 19 -8.44 -6.56 13.95
CA LEU A 19 -7.26 -5.76 14.32
C LEU A 19 -7.03 -5.73 15.83
N ALA A 20 -8.10 -5.61 16.62
CA ALA A 20 -8.04 -5.64 18.07
C ALA A 20 -7.64 -7.03 18.60
N GLU A 21 -8.22 -8.10 18.06
CA GLU A 21 -7.93 -9.49 18.46
C GLU A 21 -6.48 -9.88 18.16
N LEU A 22 -5.95 -9.45 17.01
CA LEU A 22 -4.55 -9.67 16.63
C LEU A 22 -3.58 -8.65 17.26
N ASN A 23 -4.07 -7.71 18.05
CA ASN A 23 -3.30 -6.62 18.66
C ASN A 23 -2.38 -5.91 17.66
N VAL A 24 -2.91 -5.60 16.47
CA VAL A 24 -2.12 -4.99 15.39
C VAL A 24 -1.94 -3.51 15.69
N PRO A 25 -0.70 -3.00 15.79
CA PRO A 25 -0.48 -1.58 16.04
C PRO A 25 -0.97 -0.75 14.85
N GLN A 26 -1.40 0.49 15.13
CA GLN A 26 -1.95 1.39 14.13
C GLN A 26 -0.99 1.66 12.96
N SER A 27 0.32 1.67 13.21
CA SER A 27 1.35 1.76 12.17
C SER A 27 1.36 0.57 11.19
N ASN A 28 0.71 -0.54 11.52
CA ASN A 28 0.70 -1.78 10.74
C ASN A 28 -0.63 -2.05 10.03
N TYR A 29 -1.61 -1.15 10.12
CA TYR A 29 -2.84 -1.25 9.34
C TYR A 29 -3.27 0.08 8.74
N ARG A 30 -4.13 0.01 7.72
CA ARG A 30 -4.78 1.18 7.13
C ARG A 30 -6.22 0.84 6.79
N ILE A 31 -7.14 1.71 7.19
CA ILE A 31 -8.53 1.69 6.72
C ILE A 31 -8.62 2.72 5.59
N ILE A 32 -8.90 2.25 4.39
CA ILE A 32 -8.92 3.04 3.17
C ILE A 32 -10.36 3.42 2.88
N ASP A 33 -10.62 4.72 2.77
CA ASP A 33 -11.88 5.22 2.24
C ASP A 33 -11.78 5.41 0.71
N GLY A 34 -10.68 6.03 0.27
CA GLY A 34 -10.35 6.22 -1.16
C GLY A 34 -11.48 6.85 -1.97
N ASN A 35 -11.60 6.48 -3.25
CA ASN A 35 -12.77 6.77 -4.10
C ASN A 35 -13.94 5.81 -3.81
N ARG A 36 -14.27 5.61 -2.53
CA ARG A 36 -15.27 4.66 -2.07
C ARG A 36 -15.01 3.21 -2.50
N LEU A 37 -13.74 2.80 -2.52
CA LEU A 37 -13.31 1.44 -2.88
C LEU A 37 -14.11 0.39 -2.11
N SER A 38 -14.66 -0.58 -2.83
CA SER A 38 -15.33 -1.76 -2.29
C SER A 38 -14.33 -2.90 -2.05
N HIS A 39 -14.85 -4.09 -1.74
CA HIS A 39 -14.03 -5.29 -1.61
C HIS A 39 -13.31 -5.65 -2.92
N PHE A 40 -14.04 -5.65 -4.04
CA PHE A 40 -13.50 -6.05 -5.33
C PHE A 40 -12.50 -5.05 -5.90
N ASP A 41 -12.68 -3.77 -5.55
CA ASP A 41 -11.76 -2.73 -6.00
C ASP A 41 -10.36 -2.90 -5.39
N THR A 42 -10.21 -3.66 -4.30
CA THR A 42 -8.88 -3.99 -3.77
C THR A 42 -8.03 -4.84 -4.72
N LEU A 43 -8.64 -5.50 -5.71
CA LEU A 43 -7.97 -6.30 -6.72
C LEU A 43 -8.10 -5.68 -8.12
N TRP A 44 -9.30 -5.21 -8.47
CA TRP A 44 -9.64 -4.79 -9.84
C TRP A 44 -9.91 -3.29 -9.99
N GLY A 45 -9.84 -2.51 -8.90
CA GLY A 45 -10.02 -1.07 -8.95
C GLY A 45 -8.89 -0.42 -9.73
N TRP A 46 -9.23 0.39 -10.73
CA TRP A 46 -8.22 1.09 -11.55
C TRP A 46 -7.38 2.06 -10.71
N ASP A 47 -7.97 2.67 -9.68
CA ASP A 47 -7.32 3.58 -8.74
C ASP A 47 -6.79 2.86 -7.47
N ALA A 48 -6.97 1.55 -7.35
CA ALA A 48 -6.44 0.75 -6.24
C ALA A 48 -4.91 0.86 -6.13
N ARG A 49 -4.23 1.08 -7.27
CA ARG A 49 -2.81 1.39 -7.32
C ARG A 49 -2.45 2.56 -6.41
N CYS A 50 -3.23 3.64 -6.48
CA CYS A 50 -2.95 4.90 -5.79
C CYS A 50 -3.19 4.77 -4.28
N TRP A 51 -4.22 4.03 -3.88
CA TRP A 51 -4.63 3.94 -2.47
C TRP A 51 -4.02 2.76 -1.72
N ILE A 52 -3.69 1.66 -2.41
CA ILE A 52 -3.29 0.39 -1.80
C ILE A 52 -1.88 0.00 -2.22
N TYR A 53 -1.66 -0.20 -3.52
CA TYR A 53 -0.46 -0.88 -4.00
C TYR A 53 0.80 -0.05 -3.83
N ASN A 54 0.76 1.26 -4.14
CA ASN A 54 1.92 2.13 -3.95
C ASN A 54 2.37 2.15 -2.49
N HIS A 55 1.42 2.24 -1.55
CA HIS A 55 1.73 2.19 -0.12
C HIS A 55 2.27 0.82 0.31
N LEU A 56 1.71 -0.28 -0.23
CA LEU A 56 2.18 -1.64 0.05
C LEU A 56 3.62 -1.84 -0.44
N LEU A 57 3.92 -1.42 -1.68
CA LEU A 57 5.25 -1.51 -2.26
C LEU A 57 6.26 -0.69 -1.46
N ALA A 58 5.95 0.57 -1.12
CA ALA A 58 6.84 1.40 -0.31
C ALA A 58 7.14 0.78 1.06
N ARG A 59 6.14 0.17 1.70
CA ARG A 59 6.32 -0.53 2.97
C ARG A 59 7.18 -1.78 2.83
N LEU A 60 6.96 -2.60 1.79
CA LEU A 60 7.76 -3.78 1.53
C LEU A 60 9.20 -3.43 1.21
N GLU A 61 9.43 -2.39 0.40
CA GLU A 61 10.76 -1.87 0.08
C GLU A 61 11.48 -1.38 1.34
N THR A 62 10.79 -0.64 2.21
CA THR A 62 11.36 -0.19 3.49
C THR A 62 11.80 -1.38 4.35
N LEU A 63 10.95 -2.41 4.47
CA LEU A 63 11.27 -3.63 5.23
C LEU A 63 12.41 -4.43 4.60
N GLU A 64 12.46 -4.49 3.26
CA GLU A 64 13.55 -5.12 2.54
C GLU A 64 14.87 -4.40 2.81
N LEU A 65 14.91 -3.07 2.72
CA LEU A 65 16.11 -2.27 2.96
C LEU A 65 16.60 -2.32 4.42
N GLN A 66 15.68 -2.43 5.38
CA GLN A 66 16.02 -2.64 6.79
C GLN A 66 16.71 -3.98 7.02
N ARG A 67 16.28 -5.03 6.30
CA ARG A 67 16.83 -6.39 6.42
C ARG A 67 18.04 -6.63 5.52
N ALA A 68 18.19 -5.81 4.48
CA ALA A 68 19.22 -5.94 3.47
C ALA A 68 20.62 -5.73 4.04
N ASP A 69 21.56 -6.55 3.58
CA ASP A 69 22.97 -6.27 3.74
C ASP A 69 23.41 -5.05 2.90
N LYS A 70 24.68 -4.66 3.04
CA LYS A 70 25.23 -3.50 2.32
C LYS A 70 25.17 -3.67 0.78
N ALA A 71 25.31 -4.89 0.28
CA ALA A 71 25.31 -5.17 -1.16
C ALA A 71 23.90 -5.05 -1.75
N LEU A 72 22.89 -5.61 -1.08
CA LEU A 72 21.50 -5.51 -1.51
C LEU A 72 20.99 -4.06 -1.44
N ARG A 73 21.36 -3.28 -0.41
CA ARG A 73 21.06 -1.84 -0.36
C ARG A 73 21.69 -1.06 -1.51
N TYR A 74 22.92 -1.40 -1.89
CA TYR A 74 23.60 -0.78 -3.02
C TYR A 74 22.87 -1.09 -4.34
N TYR A 75 22.55 -2.37 -4.58
CA TYR A 75 21.80 -2.78 -5.78
C TYR A 75 20.42 -2.10 -5.87
N ARG A 76 19.65 -2.09 -4.77
CA ARG A 76 18.31 -1.46 -4.72
C ARG A 76 18.36 0.05 -4.96
N SER A 77 19.34 0.75 -4.38
CA SER A 77 19.42 2.22 -4.50
C SER A 77 20.02 2.72 -5.82
N ARG A 78 20.85 1.92 -6.49
CA ARG A 78 21.62 2.35 -7.68
C ARG A 78 21.15 1.70 -8.97
N THR A 79 20.84 0.41 -8.93
CA THR A 79 20.60 -0.40 -10.14
C THR A 79 19.11 -0.44 -10.47
N VAL A 80 18.24 -0.71 -9.49
CA VAL A 80 16.78 -0.83 -9.73
C VAL A 80 16.15 0.44 -10.32
N PRO A 81 16.45 1.66 -9.83
CA PRO A 81 15.82 2.88 -10.36
C PRO A 81 16.18 3.14 -11.84
N GLN A 82 17.33 2.66 -12.30
CA GLN A 82 17.75 2.80 -13.71
C GLN A 82 16.85 1.96 -14.63
N PHE A 83 16.47 0.76 -14.21
CA PHE A 83 15.56 -0.10 -14.96
C PHE A 83 14.10 0.35 -14.83
N GLN A 84 13.71 0.89 -13.68
CA GLN A 84 12.34 1.34 -13.44
C GLN A 84 11.94 2.54 -14.29
N LYS A 85 12.86 3.48 -14.57
CA LYS A 85 12.64 4.59 -15.51
C LYS A 85 12.33 4.12 -16.94
N GLY A 86 12.76 2.91 -17.32
CA GLY A 86 12.43 2.32 -18.62
C GLY A 86 11.04 1.69 -18.68
N LEU A 87 10.28 1.70 -17.57
CA LEU A 87 8.97 1.06 -17.41
C LEU A 87 7.88 2.08 -17.07
N GLU A 88 8.08 3.37 -17.38
CA GLU A 88 7.14 4.44 -17.07
C GLU A 88 5.78 4.20 -17.78
N PHE A 89 4.83 3.62 -17.03
CA PHE A 89 3.40 3.71 -17.31
C PHE A 89 2.87 5.04 -16.77
N GLU A 90 1.81 5.58 -17.38
CA GLU A 90 1.21 6.84 -16.95
C GLU A 90 0.91 6.85 -15.44
N ASP A 91 1.41 7.88 -14.76
CA ASP A 91 1.09 8.10 -13.35
C ASP A 91 -0.30 8.76 -13.22
N GLY A 92 -1.36 7.96 -13.35
CA GLY A 92 -2.75 8.37 -13.15
C GLY A 92 -3.15 8.66 -11.69
N CYS A 93 -2.21 8.78 -10.75
CA CYS A 93 -2.52 9.07 -9.34
C CYS A 93 -2.54 10.59 -9.00
N ILE A 94 -2.66 11.46 -10.02
CA ILE A 94 -2.58 12.93 -9.87
C ILE A 94 -3.75 13.47 -9.03
N GLY A 95 -3.45 14.36 -8.09
CA GLY A 95 -4.46 15.10 -7.30
C GLY A 95 -5.03 14.36 -6.09
N LEU A 96 -4.64 13.10 -5.89
CA LEU A 96 -4.90 12.38 -4.66
C LEU A 96 -3.76 12.69 -3.70
N GLY A 97 -3.92 13.78 -2.93
CA GLY A 97 -2.96 14.17 -1.91
C GLY A 97 -2.50 12.93 -1.15
N LEU A 98 -1.20 12.62 -1.26
CA LEU A 98 -0.47 11.93 -0.22
C LEU A 98 -0.64 12.80 1.02
N LEU A 99 -1.77 12.63 1.71
CA LEU A 99 -2.01 13.22 3.00
C LEU A 99 -1.03 12.52 3.93
N ASP A 100 0.09 13.19 4.12
CA ASP A 100 0.89 13.14 5.32
C ASP A 100 -0.05 13.28 6.53
N ALA A 101 -0.32 12.15 7.19
CA ALA A 101 -0.60 12.00 8.61
C ALA A 101 -0.72 10.50 8.95
#